data_AF-A0A4U0NGJ2-F1
#
_entry.id   AF-A0A4U0NGJ2-F1
#
_cell.length_a   1.000
_cell.length_b   1.000
_cell.length_c   1.000
_cell.angle_alpha   90.00
_cell.angle_beta   90.00
_cell.angle_gamma   90.00
#
_symmetry.space_group_name_H-M   'P 1'
#
loop_
_entity.id
_entity.type
_entity.pdbx_description
1 polymer ?
#
loop_
_entity_poly.entity_id
_entity_poly.type
_entity_poly.pdbx_seq_one_letter_code
_entity_poly.pdbx_strand_id
1 'polypeptide(L)'
;MSTPVQLYQHLVEKFRNYSTEELIHLNNEIVKSTGWGSSRGTFRTAILNALSKRGIDLSRIIRREDGFTTVLLTPVRLDENVLIPLN
;
A
#
# COMPACT_ATOMS: atom_id res chain seq x y z
N MET A 1 16.27 2.92 -17.62
CA MET A 1 15.32 3.40 -16.60
C MET A 1 14.12 2.48 -16.62
N SER A 2 13.75 1.87 -15.50
CA SER A 2 12.54 1.04 -15.43
C SER A 2 11.31 1.94 -15.47
N THR A 3 10.33 1.61 -16.31
CA THR A 3 9.07 2.36 -16.33
C THR A 3 8.27 2.09 -15.05
N PRO A 4 7.35 2.99 -14.63
CA PRO A 4 6.49 2.73 -13.47
C PRO A 4 5.75 1.38 -13.54
N VAL A 5 5.42 0.92 -14.75
CA VAL A 5 4.78 -0.38 -15.00
C VAL A 5 5.72 -1.54 -14.68
N GLN A 6 6.97 -1.50 -15.15
CA GLN A 6 7.96 -2.54 -14.87
C GLN A 6 8.29 -2.59 -13.37
N LEU A 7 8.40 -1.43 -12.72
CA LEU A 7 8.61 -1.35 -11.28
C LEU A 7 7.41 -1.96 -10.54
N TYR A 8 6.19 -1.62 -10.92
CA TYR A 8 4.99 -2.19 -10.31
C TYR A 8 4.95 -3.72 -10.41
N GLN A 9 5.22 -4.27 -11.59
CA GLN A 9 5.25 -5.72 -11.81
C GLN A 9 6.28 -6.41 -10.91
N HIS A 10 7.51 -5.87 -10.88
CA HIS A 10 8.56 -6.39 -10.02
C HIS A 10 8.17 -6.37 -8.54
N LEU A 11 7.54 -5.30 -8.07
CA LEU A 11 7.08 -5.17 -6.68
C LEU A 11 5.95 -6.15 -6.35
N VAL A 12 4.99 -6.33 -7.26
CA VAL A 12 3.91 -7.31 -7.08
C VAL A 12 4.45 -8.72 -6.94
N GLU A 13 5.45 -9.10 -7.75
CA GLU A 13 6.11 -10.40 -7.62
C GLU A 13 6.84 -10.54 -6.29
N LYS A 14 7.63 -9.53 -5.92
CA LYS A 14 8.38 -9.50 -4.67
C LYS A 14 7.48 -9.61 -3.44
N PHE A 15 6.38 -8.85 -3.40
CA PHE A 15 5.46 -8.79 -2.27
C PHE A 15 4.59 -10.05 -2.09
N ARG A 16 4.59 -10.99 -3.04
CA ARG A 16 3.96 -12.31 -2.84
C ARG A 16 4.59 -13.08 -1.69
N ASN A 17 5.90 -12.93 -1.50
CA ASN A 17 6.67 -13.67 -0.49
C ASN A 17 6.69 -13.00 0.89
N TYR A 18 6.11 -11.81 1.03
CA TYR A 18 6.12 -11.04 2.27
C TYR A 18 4.97 -11.48 3.18
N SER A 19 5.11 -11.38 4.49
CA SER A 19 3.99 -11.52 5.43
C SER A 19 3.08 -10.28 5.40
N THR A 20 1.88 -10.40 5.95
CA THR A 20 0.96 -9.25 6.06
C THR A 20 1.55 -8.15 6.94
N GLU A 21 2.22 -8.54 8.03
CA GLU A 21 2.89 -7.60 8.95
C GLU A 21 4.03 -6.87 8.26
N GLU A 22 4.84 -7.57 7.46
CA GLU A 22 5.92 -6.95 6.69
C GLU A 22 5.39 -5.91 5.70
N LEU A 23 4.28 -6.21 5.02
CA LEU A 23 3.62 -5.27 4.10
C LEU A 23 3.08 -4.03 4.82
N ILE A 24 2.53 -4.20 6.03
CA ILE A 24 2.06 -3.08 6.86
C ILE A 24 3.24 -2.23 7.33
N HIS A 25 4.32 -2.85 7.79
CA HIS A 25 5.54 -2.16 8.18
C HIS A 25 6.10 -1.34 7.01
N LEU A 26 6.19 -1.95 5.82
CA LEU A 26 6.61 -1.23 4.61
C LEU A 26 5.71 -0.06 4.24
N ASN A 27 4.38 -0.21 4.31
CA ASN A 27 3.46 0.92 4.07
C ASN A 27 3.74 2.06 5.05
N ASN A 28 3.92 1.75 6.33
CA ASN A 28 4.13 2.76 7.37
C ASN A 28 5.46 3.49 7.18
N GLU A 29 6.52 2.78 6.80
CA GLU A 29 7.81 3.37 6.44
C GLU A 29 7.70 4.27 5.21
N ILE A 30 6.93 3.88 4.19
CA ILE A 30 6.68 4.69 2.99
C ILE A 30 5.85 5.94 3.31
N VAL A 31 4.94 5.86 4.29
CA VAL A 31 4.15 7.01 4.71
C VAL A 31 5.02 7.99 5.52
N LYS A 32 5.87 7.49 6.42
CA LYS A 32 6.72 8.32 7.29
C LYS A 32 7.95 8.89 6.58
N SER A 33 8.53 8.16 5.63
CA SER A 33 9.77 8.56 4.96
C SER A 33 9.52 9.51 3.78
N THR A 34 10.30 10.58 3.73
CA THR A 34 10.35 11.54 2.63
C THR A 34 11.23 11.07 1.46
N GLY A 35 11.99 9.98 1.62
CA GLY A 35 13.04 9.55 0.68
C GLY A 35 12.60 8.80 -0.57
N TRP A 36 11.33 8.42 -0.70
CA TRP A 36 10.85 7.54 -1.79
C TRP A 36 10.58 8.27 -3.13
N GLY A 37 10.61 9.60 -3.13
CA GLY A 37 10.47 10.43 -4.33
C GLY A 37 9.24 10.10 -5.18
N SER A 38 9.38 10.18 -6.51
CA SER A 38 8.31 9.93 -7.48
C SER A 38 7.82 8.47 -7.52
N SER A 39 8.61 7.52 -7.02
CA SER A 39 8.26 6.08 -7.00
C SER A 39 7.32 5.70 -5.85
N ARG A 40 7.14 6.58 -4.87
CA ARG A 40 6.33 6.37 -3.66
C ARG A 40 4.91 5.85 -3.98
N GLY A 41 4.26 6.45 -4.98
CA GLY A 41 2.91 6.06 -5.40
C GLY A 41 2.87 4.63 -5.93
N THR A 42 3.83 4.26 -6.77
CA THR A 42 3.94 2.90 -7.34
C THR A 42 4.18 1.86 -6.26
N PHE A 43 5.11 2.14 -5.33
CA PHE A 43 5.39 1.25 -4.20
C PHE A 43 4.18 1.03 -3.32
N ARG A 44 3.55 2.13 -2.89
CA ARG A 44 2.38 2.05 -2.03
C ARG A 44 1.21 1.33 -2.71
N THR A 45 0.99 1.58 -4.00
CA THR A 45 -0.04 0.89 -4.79
C THR A 45 0.21 -0.62 -4.84
N ALA A 46 1.45 -1.06 -5.05
CA ALA A 46 1.80 -2.48 -5.05
C ALA A 46 1.56 -3.14 -3.68
N ILE A 47 1.85 -2.44 -2.57
CA ILE A 47 1.59 -2.93 -1.21
C ILE A 47 0.09 -3.09 -0.97
N LEU A 48 -0.70 -2.05 -1.28
CA LEU A 48 -2.16 -2.10 -1.09
C LEU A 48 -2.79 -3.18 -1.97
N ASN A 49 -2.29 -3.40 -3.19
CA ASN A 49 -2.73 -4.49 -4.04
C ASN A 49 -2.42 -5.86 -3.41
N ALA A 50 -1.23 -6.04 -2.85
CA ALA A 50 -0.85 -7.28 -2.18
C ALA A 50 -1.71 -7.57 -0.94
N LEU A 51 -2.02 -6.55 -0.13
CA LEU A 51 -2.90 -6.66 1.04
C LEU A 51 -4.34 -6.98 0.62
N SER A 52 -4.87 -6.28 -0.37
CA SER A 52 -6.23 -6.53 -0.91
C SER A 52 -6.38 -7.95 -1.46
N LYS A 53 -5.38 -8.47 -2.17
CA LYS A 53 -5.37 -9.85 -2.69
C LYS A 53 -5.39 -10.92 -1.60
N ARG A 54 -5.01 -10.57 -0.37
CA ARG A 54 -5.08 -11.45 0.81
C ARG A 54 -6.42 -11.37 1.53
N GLY A 55 -7.37 -10.58 1.02
CA GLY A 55 -8.69 -10.41 1.63
C GLY A 55 -8.71 -9.37 2.75
N ILE A 56 -7.65 -8.59 2.94
CA ILE A 56 -7.62 -7.53 3.96
C ILE A 56 -8.49 -6.36 3.50
N ASP A 57 -9.34 -5.90 4.40
CA ASP A 57 -10.22 -4.77 4.16
C ASP A 57 -9.45 -3.45 4.22
N LEU A 58 -9.53 -2.69 3.13
CA LEU A 58 -8.90 -1.39 2.95
C LEU A 58 -9.90 -0.23 2.99
N SER A 59 -11.18 -0.50 3.26
CA SER A 59 -12.30 0.45 3.20
C SER A 59 -12.09 1.70 4.06
N ARG A 60 -11.35 1.58 5.17
CA ARG A 60 -11.06 2.72 6.06
C ARG A 60 -9.99 3.66 5.55
N ILE A 61 -9.20 3.24 4.56
CA ILE A 61 -8.10 4.03 3.99
C ILE A 61 -8.27 4.33 2.49
N ILE A 62 -9.12 3.59 1.78
CA ILE A 62 -9.45 3.81 0.37
C ILE A 62 -10.92 4.25 0.28
N ARG A 63 -11.16 5.46 -0.21
CA ARG A 63 -12.49 5.98 -0.53
C ARG A 63 -12.67 6.08 -2.03
N ARG A 64 -13.88 5.79 -2.50
CA ARG A 64 -14.28 5.98 -3.90
C ARG A 64 -15.45 6.93 -3.92
N GLU A 65 -15.24 8.13 -4.44
CA GLU A 65 -16.24 9.21 -4.46
C GLU A 65 -16.21 9.82 -5.87
N ASP A 66 -17.37 9.92 -6.52
CA ASP A 66 -17.57 10.57 -7.82
C ASP A 66 -16.59 10.18 -8.93
N GLY A 67 -16.25 8.89 -9.02
CA GLY A 67 -15.32 8.35 -10.02
C GLY A 67 -13.84 8.53 -9.66
N PHE A 68 -13.52 9.16 -8.54
CA PHE A 68 -12.17 9.30 -8.01
C PHE A 68 -11.92 8.31 -6.89
N THR A 69 -10.69 7.79 -6.83
CA THR A 69 -10.22 6.96 -5.71
C THR A 69 -9.23 7.77 -4.89
N THR A 70 -9.60 8.06 -3.64
CA THR A 70 -8.73 8.73 -2.68
C THR A 70 -8.16 7.72 -1.71
N VAL A 71 -6.84 7.74 -1.52
CA VAL A 71 -6.16 6.86 -0.57
C VAL A 71 -5.52 7.71 0.52
N LEU A 72 -5.96 7.56 1.77
CA LEU A 72 -5.42 8.28 2.91
C LEU A 72 -3.93 7.99 3.06
N LEU A 73 -3.09 9.02 3.15
CA LEU A 73 -1.65 8.89 3.30
C LEU A 73 -1.27 8.91 4.78
N THR A 74 -1.62 7.84 5.49
CA THR A 74 -1.38 7.71 6.92
C THR A 74 -0.84 6.32 7.28
N PRO A 75 -0.03 6.17 8.35
CA PRO A 75 0.35 4.86 8.85
C PRO A 75 -0.90 4.07 9.24
N VAL A 76 -0.81 2.74 9.22
CA VAL A 76 -1.94 1.84 9.49
C VAL A 76 -1.52 0.73 10.45
N ARG A 77 -2.51 0.16 11.15
CA ARG A 77 -2.38 -1.12 11.85
C ARG A 77 -3.41 -2.11 11.31
N LEU A 78 -3.12 -3.40 11.43
CA LEU A 78 -4.13 -4.44 11.23
C LEU A 78 -4.96 -4.56 12.50
N ASP A 79 -6.27 -4.62 12.34
CA ASP A 79 -7.21 -4.94 13.40
C ASP A 79 -8.17 -6.01 12.85
N GLU A 80 -8.07 -7.22 13.38
CA GLU A 80 -8.71 -8.42 12.85
C GLU A 80 -8.33 -8.68 11.37
N ASN A 81 -9.07 -8.10 10.42
CA ASN A 81 -8.82 -8.20 8.99
C ASN A 81 -9.00 -6.84 8.27
N VAL A 82 -8.95 -5.73 9.02
CA VAL A 82 -9.17 -4.38 8.51
C VAL A 82 -7.94 -3.53 8.77
N LEU A 83 -7.50 -2.75 7.77
CA LEU A 83 -6.47 -1.73 8.01
C LEU A 83 -7.09 -0.49 8.62
N ILE A 84 -6.69 -0.19 9.85
CA ILE A 84 -7.12 1.00 10.58
C ILE A 84 -6.05 2.09 10.45
N PRO A 85 -6.40 3.29 9.97
CA PRO A 85 -5.47 4.42 9.95
C PRO A 85 -5.08 4.81 11.39
N LEU A 86 -3.80 5.13 11.56
CA LEU A 86 -3.26 5.75 12.77
C LEU A 86 -3.29 7.26 12.57
N ASN A 87 -3.60 8.01 13.63
CA ASN A 87 -3.54 9.48 13.62
C ASN A 87 -2.13 9.95 13.98
#